data_AF-A0A9C8I7F4-F1
#
_entry.id   AF-A0A9C8I7F4-F1
#
_cell.length_a   1.000
_cell.length_b   1.000
_cell.length_c   1.000
_cell.angle_alpha   90.00
_cell.angle_beta   90.00
_cell.angle_gamma   90.00
#
_symmetry.space_group_name_H-M   'P 1'
#
loop_
_entity.id
_entity.type
_entity.pdbx_description
1 polymer ?
#
loop_
_entity_poly.entity_id
_entity_poly.type
_entity_poly.pdbx_seq_one_letter_code
_entity_poly.pdbx_strand_id
1 'polypeptide(L)'
;MKKVILAGVFVILALIMLRDNATAQDENQNDGRTFGLSRMDLVIPDEIWSDIRARVGYEGRPLGYSADEMGHFKNSKCILRNVEMLFRDITSVPQFSGRFGDEVLADPSNFALTTFAAYRTLDAYAARVLDYPLPDGWGVNWLEDNASFDEVLETVAVTPGHTRPGSVYNWNILPNEIKTLMLRVVVAAIEAKPWLLEAFDHDFLKAYFETDDIGDITMQQLYEFASAPWQDNDGQPVPRQSFEALDKFDMRYFATGSNYFLRQVHAAIREYQLAIEESNPDYTDFNYYEFHTELGRVAIFGDGSDTIIGDESLEYFLIVDLGGDDIYTGQTAVPLSLEKPFGIVIDLGGNDTYDSGDESAALACGNHGIGAIFDLEGDDVYTCHESGIACAWFGTGLVVDYSGDDRYESHIWSQGAAHAGVGALIDLSGDDY
;
A
#
# COMPACT_ATOMS: atom_id res chain seq x y z
N MET A 1 18.94 -27.18 -3.20
CA MET A 1 18.29 -26.08 -2.47
C MET A 1 19.29 -25.07 -1.91
N LYS A 2 20.00 -25.34 -0.80
CA LYS A 2 20.87 -24.34 -0.14
C LYS A 2 21.89 -23.62 -1.04
N LYS A 3 22.53 -24.32 -2.00
CA LYS A 3 23.54 -23.70 -2.89
C LYS A 3 22.98 -22.83 -4.03
N VAL A 4 21.75 -23.11 -4.49
CA VAL A 4 21.10 -22.37 -5.59
C VAL A 4 20.37 -21.13 -5.05
N ILE A 5 19.76 -21.26 -3.86
CA ILE A 5 19.17 -20.14 -3.12
C ILE A 5 20.26 -19.13 -2.72
N LEU A 6 21.42 -19.61 -2.24
CA LEU A 6 22.57 -18.74 -1.98
C LEU A 6 23.03 -17.99 -3.24
N ALA A 7 23.11 -18.67 -4.40
CA ALA A 7 23.52 -18.03 -5.65
C ALA A 7 22.52 -16.97 -6.15
N GLY A 8 21.20 -17.19 -5.99
CA GLY A 8 20.16 -16.21 -6.32
C GLY A 8 20.21 -14.94 -5.46
N VAL A 9 20.35 -15.11 -4.14
CA VAL A 9 20.46 -13.99 -3.19
C VAL A 9 21.77 -13.21 -3.38
N PHE A 10 22.89 -13.90 -3.66
CA PHE A 10 24.16 -13.24 -3.95
C PHE A 10 24.18 -12.49 -5.28
N VAL A 11 23.45 -12.94 -6.31
CA VAL A 11 23.35 -12.21 -7.59
C VAL A 11 22.50 -10.95 -7.44
N ILE A 12 21.42 -11.00 -6.66
CA ILE A 12 20.58 -9.83 -6.36
C ILE A 12 21.37 -8.80 -5.52
N LEU A 13 22.06 -9.24 -4.46
CA LEU A 13 22.94 -8.36 -3.67
C LEU A 13 24.12 -7.81 -4.47
N ALA A 14 24.72 -8.60 -5.36
CA ALA A 14 25.81 -8.14 -6.23
C ALA A 14 25.33 -7.12 -7.27
N LEU A 15 24.11 -7.22 -7.79
CA LEU A 15 23.55 -6.25 -8.73
C LEU A 15 23.16 -4.94 -8.05
N ILE A 16 22.74 -4.98 -6.79
CA ILE A 16 22.54 -3.80 -5.96
C ILE A 16 23.89 -3.12 -5.68
N MET A 17 24.91 -3.89 -5.24
CA MET A 17 26.25 -3.37 -4.92
C MET A 17 27.08 -2.89 -6.14
N LEU A 18 26.80 -3.39 -7.34
CA LEU A 18 27.52 -2.98 -8.56
C LEU A 18 27.12 -1.59 -9.04
N ARG A 19 25.94 -1.05 -8.64
CA ARG A 19 25.57 0.35 -8.91
C ARG A 19 26.28 1.30 -7.95
N ASP A 20 26.35 0.98 -6.66
CA ASP A 20 26.98 1.87 -5.66
C ASP A 20 28.46 2.11 -5.94
N ASN A 21 29.17 1.12 -6.51
CA ASN A 21 30.54 1.30 -6.96
C ASN A 21 30.68 2.08 -8.28
N ALA A 22 29.65 2.09 -9.13
CA ALA A 22 29.65 2.84 -10.39
C ALA A 22 29.29 4.32 -10.14
N THR A 23 28.34 4.61 -9.25
CA THR A 23 28.02 5.97 -8.82
C THR A 23 29.15 6.61 -8.01
N ALA A 24 29.83 5.85 -7.14
CA ALA A 24 30.98 6.35 -6.38
C ALA A 24 32.23 6.69 -7.23
N GLN A 25 32.32 6.19 -8.47
CA GLN A 25 33.39 6.57 -9.41
C GLN A 25 33.04 7.79 -10.28
N ASP A 26 31.76 8.11 -10.45
CA ASP A 26 31.28 9.21 -11.30
C ASP A 26 31.09 10.55 -10.56
N GLU A 27 31.06 10.57 -9.23
CA GLU A 27 31.02 11.83 -8.44
C GLU A 27 32.27 12.71 -8.63
N ASN A 28 33.35 12.19 -9.22
CA ASN A 28 34.56 12.96 -9.53
C ASN A 28 34.60 13.57 -10.94
N GLN A 29 33.56 13.42 -11.78
CA GLN A 29 33.50 14.07 -13.10
C GLN A 29 32.15 14.74 -13.33
N ASN A 30 32.06 15.97 -12.83
CA ASN A 30 30.94 16.88 -13.04
C ASN A 30 30.97 17.45 -14.48
N ASP A 31 30.55 16.65 -15.47
CA ASP A 31 30.39 17.10 -16.87
C ASP A 31 29.01 16.69 -17.42
N GLY A 32 27.93 17.07 -16.74
CA GLY A 32 26.59 17.32 -17.31
C GLY A 32 25.97 16.31 -18.29
N ARG A 33 26.44 15.06 -18.33
CA ARG A 33 25.98 14.01 -19.24
C ARG A 33 25.69 12.78 -18.40
N THR A 34 24.43 12.60 -18.03
CA THR A 34 23.89 11.34 -17.54
C THR A 34 23.99 10.30 -18.65
N PHE A 35 25.04 9.48 -18.62
CA PHE A 35 25.08 8.26 -19.45
C PHE A 35 24.19 7.20 -18.79
N GLY A 36 22.90 7.30 -19.08
CA GLY A 36 21.86 6.39 -18.61
C GLY A 36 21.92 5.04 -19.30
N LEU A 37 22.43 4.03 -18.59
CA LEU A 37 22.04 2.64 -18.82
C LEU A 37 20.83 2.36 -17.93
N SER A 38 19.72 1.91 -18.50
CA SER A 38 18.58 1.42 -17.72
C SER A 38 19.01 0.16 -16.96
N ARG A 39 18.43 -0.15 -15.79
CA ARG A 39 18.80 -1.40 -15.07
C ARG A 39 18.48 -2.62 -15.93
N MET A 40 17.52 -2.52 -16.84
CA MET A 40 17.21 -3.53 -17.84
C MET A 40 18.33 -3.77 -18.85
N ASP A 41 19.21 -2.78 -19.08
CA ASP A 41 20.38 -2.87 -19.96
C ASP A 41 21.59 -3.55 -19.28
N LEU A 42 21.50 -3.84 -17.98
CA LEU A 42 22.50 -4.62 -17.25
C LEU A 42 22.46 -6.09 -17.69
N VAL A 43 23.12 -6.38 -18.79
CA VAL A 43 23.30 -7.74 -19.31
C VAL A 43 24.63 -8.29 -18.81
N ILE A 44 24.57 -9.37 -18.02
CA ILE A 44 25.77 -10.13 -17.67
C ILE A 44 26.27 -10.83 -18.96
N PRO A 45 27.53 -10.61 -19.39
CA PRO A 45 28.07 -11.19 -20.62
C PRO A 45 27.97 -12.73 -20.67
N ASP A 46 27.71 -13.28 -21.86
CA ASP A 46 27.60 -14.73 -22.09
C ASP A 46 28.87 -15.50 -21.67
N GLU A 47 30.03 -14.85 -21.76
CA GLU A 47 31.32 -15.40 -21.31
C GLU A 47 31.31 -15.67 -19.80
N ILE A 48 30.79 -14.73 -19.00
CA ILE A 48 30.66 -14.89 -17.54
C ILE A 48 29.65 -16.01 -17.22
N TRP A 49 28.52 -16.05 -17.91
CA TRP A 49 27.55 -17.14 -17.74
C TRP A 49 28.11 -18.51 -18.12
N SER A 50 28.95 -18.56 -19.15
CA SER A 50 29.62 -19.80 -19.58
C SER A 50 30.62 -20.27 -18.54
N ASP A 51 31.40 -19.36 -17.95
CA ASP A 51 32.33 -19.65 -16.87
C ASP A 51 31.61 -20.15 -15.60
N ILE A 52 30.49 -19.51 -15.23
CA ILE A 52 29.66 -19.97 -14.10
C ILE A 52 29.15 -21.38 -14.38
N ARG A 53 28.60 -21.64 -15.57
CA ARG A 53 28.09 -22.97 -15.98
C ARG A 53 29.16 -24.05 -15.87
N ALA A 54 30.37 -23.79 -16.36
CA ALA A 54 31.48 -24.73 -16.25
C ALA A 54 31.84 -25.02 -14.78
N ARG A 55 31.89 -23.98 -13.94
CA ARG A 55 32.25 -24.12 -12.52
C ARG A 55 31.22 -24.88 -11.68
N VAL A 56 29.94 -24.75 -12.00
CA VAL A 56 28.87 -25.45 -11.27
C VAL A 56 28.47 -26.79 -11.91
N GLY A 57 29.04 -27.14 -13.06
CA GLY A 57 28.77 -28.38 -13.78
C GLY A 57 27.43 -28.39 -14.54
N TYR A 58 26.98 -27.23 -15.02
CA TYR A 58 25.72 -27.01 -15.74
C TYR A 58 25.95 -26.70 -17.23
N GLU A 59 27.00 -27.28 -17.82
CA GLU A 59 27.32 -27.13 -19.24
C GLU A 59 26.15 -27.65 -20.10
N GLY A 60 25.67 -26.83 -21.04
CA GLY A 60 24.59 -27.22 -21.96
C GLY A 60 23.18 -27.28 -21.36
N ARG A 61 22.96 -26.77 -20.14
CA ARG A 61 21.62 -26.61 -19.52
C ARG A 61 21.43 -25.22 -18.89
N PRO A 62 20.16 -24.78 -18.66
CA PRO A 62 19.87 -23.56 -17.90
C PRO A 62 20.46 -23.62 -16.49
N LEU A 63 20.85 -22.45 -15.94
CA LEU A 63 21.33 -22.32 -14.57
C LEU A 63 20.14 -22.29 -13.61
N GLY A 64 19.48 -23.44 -13.48
CA GLY A 64 18.26 -23.60 -12.70
C GLY A 64 17.74 -25.03 -12.77
N TYR A 65 16.48 -25.20 -12.40
CA TYR A 65 15.80 -26.48 -12.36
C TYR A 65 15.10 -26.77 -13.69
N SER A 66 15.27 -27.99 -14.20
CA SER A 66 14.53 -28.45 -15.38
C SER A 66 13.03 -28.53 -15.10
N ALA A 67 12.21 -28.56 -16.15
CA ALA A 67 10.77 -28.76 -16.01
C ALA A 67 10.42 -30.07 -15.27
N ASP A 68 11.25 -31.11 -15.43
CA ASP A 68 11.10 -32.39 -14.73
C ASP A 68 11.50 -32.29 -13.25
N GLU A 69 12.58 -31.58 -12.94
CA GLU A 69 13.01 -31.32 -11.56
C GLU A 69 11.97 -30.48 -10.80
N MET A 70 11.33 -29.52 -11.49
CA MET A 70 10.19 -28.74 -10.99
C MET A 70 8.85 -29.48 -11.08
N GLY A 71 8.81 -30.68 -11.68
CA GLY A 71 7.57 -31.41 -11.95
C GLY A 71 6.74 -31.73 -10.70
N HIS A 72 7.39 -31.90 -9.55
CA HIS A 72 6.74 -32.13 -8.25
C HIS A 72 5.95 -30.91 -7.75
N PHE A 73 6.28 -29.72 -8.26
CA PHE A 73 5.70 -28.44 -7.88
C PHE A 73 4.62 -27.96 -8.85
N LYS A 74 4.49 -28.59 -10.02
CA LYS A 74 3.68 -28.13 -11.15
C LYS A 74 2.18 -27.96 -10.86
N ASN A 75 1.68 -28.61 -9.81
CA ASN A 75 0.28 -28.52 -9.37
C ASN A 75 0.11 -27.72 -8.07
N SER A 76 1.18 -27.17 -7.51
CA SER A 76 1.08 -26.30 -6.33
C SER A 76 0.55 -24.95 -6.76
N LYS A 77 -0.67 -24.63 -6.34
CA LYS A 77 -1.30 -23.31 -6.57
C LYS A 77 -0.56 -22.18 -5.85
N CYS A 78 0.22 -22.51 -4.83
CA CYS A 78 0.98 -21.55 -4.02
C CYS A 78 2.33 -21.14 -4.66
N ILE A 79 2.69 -21.68 -5.82
CA ILE A 79 3.90 -21.29 -6.54
C ILE A 79 3.53 -20.34 -7.68
N LEU A 80 3.95 -19.09 -7.52
CA LEU A 80 3.79 -18.05 -8.53
C LEU A 80 4.60 -18.39 -9.78
N ARG A 81 4.07 -18.08 -10.96
CA ARG A 81 4.73 -18.26 -12.25
C ARG A 81 6.04 -17.49 -12.33
N ASN A 82 6.08 -16.28 -11.79
CA ASN A 82 7.32 -15.50 -11.73
C ASN A 82 8.39 -16.22 -10.90
N VAL A 83 8.02 -16.79 -9.75
CA VAL A 83 8.92 -17.60 -8.93
C VAL A 83 9.38 -18.85 -9.69
N GLU A 84 8.47 -19.54 -10.38
CA GLU A 84 8.81 -20.68 -11.23
C GLU A 84 9.82 -20.30 -12.33
N MET A 85 9.62 -19.16 -12.99
CA MET A 85 10.55 -18.65 -14.01
C MET A 85 11.95 -18.40 -13.44
N LEU A 86 12.06 -17.76 -12.27
CA LEU A 86 13.33 -17.48 -11.61
C LEU A 86 14.07 -18.77 -11.22
N PHE A 87 13.34 -19.82 -10.81
CA PHE A 87 13.93 -21.11 -10.47
C PHE A 87 14.30 -21.97 -11.68
N ARG A 88 13.65 -21.78 -12.83
CA ARG A 88 13.96 -22.50 -14.08
C ARG A 88 15.26 -22.03 -14.71
N ASP A 89 15.49 -20.73 -14.74
CA ASP A 89 16.74 -20.15 -15.25
C ASP A 89 17.09 -18.83 -14.56
N ILE A 90 18.12 -18.87 -13.71
CA ILE A 90 18.58 -17.71 -12.93
C ILE A 90 19.08 -16.57 -13.84
N THR A 91 19.45 -16.84 -15.09
CA THR A 91 19.92 -15.78 -16.01
C THR A 91 18.81 -14.80 -16.41
N SER A 92 17.55 -15.15 -16.14
CA SER A 92 16.40 -14.24 -16.33
C SER A 92 16.22 -13.24 -15.20
N VAL A 93 16.79 -13.51 -14.01
CA VAL A 93 16.64 -12.67 -12.80
C VAL A 93 17.04 -11.21 -13.07
N PRO A 94 18.23 -10.90 -13.63
CA PRO A 94 18.65 -9.51 -13.81
C PRO A 94 17.70 -8.70 -14.70
N GLN A 95 17.17 -9.32 -15.77
CA GLN A 95 16.23 -8.67 -16.67
C GLN A 95 14.85 -8.45 -16.05
N PHE A 96 14.40 -9.37 -15.19
CA PHE A 96 13.13 -9.26 -14.48
C PHE A 96 13.22 -8.20 -13.37
N SER A 97 14.22 -8.31 -12.50
CA SER A 97 14.43 -7.36 -11.40
C SER A 97 14.81 -5.96 -11.92
N GLY A 98 15.56 -5.88 -13.02
CA GLY A 98 15.88 -4.62 -13.68
C GLY A 98 14.63 -3.94 -14.24
N ARG A 99 13.74 -4.69 -14.91
CA ARG A 99 12.44 -4.16 -15.38
C ARG A 99 11.57 -3.65 -14.25
N PHE A 100 11.41 -4.47 -13.20
CA PHE A 100 10.61 -4.10 -12.05
C PHE A 100 11.17 -2.85 -11.36
N GLY A 101 12.49 -2.81 -11.14
CA GLY A 101 13.16 -1.66 -10.55
C GLY A 101 13.04 -0.39 -11.40
N ASP A 102 13.18 -0.50 -12.73
CA ASP A 102 13.00 0.64 -13.64
C ASP A 102 11.54 1.14 -13.65
N GLU A 103 10.55 0.25 -13.57
CA GLU A 103 9.13 0.64 -13.51
C GLU A 103 8.79 1.33 -12.18
N VAL A 104 9.27 0.83 -11.04
CA VAL A 104 9.04 1.45 -9.72
C VAL A 104 9.78 2.79 -9.60
N LEU A 105 10.99 2.90 -10.14
CA LEU A 105 11.82 4.11 -10.02
C LEU A 105 11.59 5.13 -11.14
N ALA A 106 10.72 4.83 -12.11
CA ALA A 106 10.37 5.77 -13.17
C ALA A 106 9.62 7.00 -12.63
N ASP A 107 8.78 6.79 -11.61
CA ASP A 107 8.03 7.83 -10.90
C ASP A 107 7.85 7.36 -9.44
N PRO A 108 8.85 7.56 -8.56
CA PRO A 108 8.83 7.07 -7.18
C PRO A 108 7.60 7.57 -6.39
N SER A 109 7.18 8.80 -6.67
CA SER A 109 5.99 9.41 -6.08
C SER A 109 4.65 8.79 -6.51
N ASN A 110 4.64 7.99 -7.58
CA ASN A 110 3.44 7.29 -8.03
C ASN A 110 3.29 5.95 -7.31
N PHE A 111 2.91 6.03 -6.03
CA PHE A 111 2.67 4.86 -5.19
C PHE A 111 1.66 3.88 -5.81
N ALA A 112 0.69 4.36 -6.59
CA ALA A 112 -0.26 3.52 -7.28
C ALA A 112 0.40 2.65 -8.38
N LEU A 113 1.40 3.17 -9.08
CA LEU A 113 2.21 2.39 -10.03
C LEU A 113 3.09 1.37 -9.30
N THR A 114 3.66 1.73 -8.15
CA THR A 114 4.43 0.83 -7.29
C THR A 114 3.57 -0.34 -6.80
N THR A 115 2.38 -0.07 -6.26
CA THR A 115 1.43 -1.11 -5.84
C THR A 115 0.98 -1.98 -7.03
N PHE A 116 0.73 -1.38 -8.19
CA PHE A 116 0.42 -2.13 -9.41
C PHE A 116 1.55 -3.08 -9.80
N ALA A 117 2.79 -2.59 -9.76
CA ALA A 117 3.96 -3.40 -10.05
C ALA A 117 4.09 -4.56 -9.05
N ALA A 118 3.91 -4.29 -7.76
CA ALA A 118 3.96 -5.30 -6.71
C ALA A 118 2.92 -6.42 -6.93
N TYR A 119 1.66 -6.09 -7.20
CA TYR A 119 0.63 -7.08 -7.51
C TYR A 119 0.94 -7.94 -8.74
N ARG A 120 1.61 -7.39 -9.77
CA ARG A 120 2.06 -8.18 -10.93
C ARG A 120 3.10 -9.24 -10.54
N THR A 121 3.90 -8.99 -9.50
CA THR A 121 4.85 -10.01 -9.00
C THR A 121 4.13 -11.23 -8.43
N LEU A 122 2.89 -11.03 -7.94
CA LEU A 122 1.99 -12.05 -7.40
C LEU A 122 1.07 -12.69 -8.46
N ASP A 123 1.37 -12.51 -9.75
CA ASP A 123 0.54 -12.94 -10.89
C ASP A 123 -0.89 -12.34 -10.92
N ALA A 124 -1.15 -11.30 -10.13
CA ALA A 124 -2.40 -10.55 -10.15
C ALA A 124 -2.38 -9.49 -11.27
N TYR A 125 -2.36 -9.94 -12.52
CA TYR A 125 -2.41 -9.08 -13.72
C TYR A 125 -3.83 -8.54 -13.99
N ALA A 126 -4.32 -7.66 -13.12
CA ALA A 126 -5.61 -6.98 -13.30
C ALA A 126 -5.42 -5.46 -13.49
N ALA A 127 -6.45 -4.71 -13.87
CA ALA A 127 -6.42 -3.25 -14.04
C ALA A 127 -5.41 -2.63 -15.04
N ARG A 128 -4.71 -3.42 -15.89
CA ARG A 128 -3.69 -2.90 -16.83
C ARG A 128 -4.21 -1.88 -17.87
N VAL A 129 -5.50 -1.95 -18.22
CA VAL A 129 -6.14 -1.18 -19.31
C VAL A 129 -7.09 -0.11 -18.76
N LEU A 130 -7.02 0.11 -17.45
CA LEU A 130 -7.83 1.11 -16.80
C LEU A 130 -7.15 2.48 -16.99
N ASP A 131 -7.42 3.12 -18.13
CA ASP A 131 -7.08 4.51 -18.40
C ASP A 131 -7.95 5.39 -17.49
N TYR A 132 -7.35 5.96 -16.46
CA TYR A 132 -8.02 6.92 -15.57
C TYR A 132 -7.14 8.15 -15.37
N PRO A 133 -7.04 9.06 -16.34
CA PRO A 133 -6.83 10.46 -15.97
C PRO A 133 -8.00 10.89 -15.09
N LEU A 134 -7.77 11.83 -14.16
CA LEU A 134 -8.88 12.57 -13.54
C LEU A 134 -9.77 13.06 -14.67
N PRO A 135 -11.03 12.59 -14.78
CA PRO A 135 -11.92 13.18 -15.75
C PRO A 135 -12.22 14.61 -15.31
N ASP A 136 -12.57 15.46 -16.27
CA ASP A 136 -13.21 16.73 -15.97
C ASP A 136 -14.46 16.41 -15.10
N GLY A 137 -14.38 16.60 -13.78
CA GLY A 137 -15.43 16.24 -12.81
C GLY A 137 -15.07 15.14 -11.80
N TRP A 138 -16.07 14.35 -11.39
CA TRP A 138 -16.00 13.37 -10.29
C TRP A 138 -15.62 11.94 -10.72
N GLY A 139 -15.72 11.63 -12.02
CA GLY A 139 -15.18 10.39 -12.59
C GLY A 139 -15.92 9.10 -12.26
N VAL A 140 -17.18 9.23 -11.88
CA VAL A 140 -18.11 8.14 -11.63
C VAL A 140 -19.43 8.40 -12.35
N ASN A 141 -20.15 7.34 -12.69
CA ASN A 141 -21.39 7.47 -13.48
C ASN A 141 -22.63 7.85 -12.65
N TRP A 142 -22.51 7.85 -11.32
CA TRP A 142 -23.59 8.11 -10.38
C TRP A 142 -23.54 9.54 -9.79
N LEU A 143 -22.56 10.35 -10.19
CA LEU A 143 -22.52 11.80 -9.98
C LEU A 143 -22.52 12.50 -11.34
N GLU A 144 -23.14 13.68 -11.40
CA GLU A 144 -22.94 14.58 -12.54
C GLU A 144 -21.52 15.16 -12.48
N ASP A 145 -20.82 15.25 -13.61
CA ASP A 145 -19.44 15.75 -13.66
C ASP A 145 -19.29 17.17 -13.06
N ASN A 146 -20.34 17.99 -13.15
CA ASN A 146 -20.39 19.35 -12.63
C ASN A 146 -21.13 19.49 -11.28
N ALA A 147 -21.38 18.39 -10.57
CA ALA A 147 -21.99 18.42 -9.25
C ALA A 147 -21.14 19.28 -8.30
N SER A 148 -21.80 20.15 -7.54
CA SER A 148 -21.18 20.98 -6.50
C SER A 148 -20.73 20.14 -5.30
N PHE A 149 -19.84 20.70 -4.47
CA PHE A 149 -19.40 20.03 -3.25
C PHE A 149 -20.56 19.66 -2.31
N ASP A 150 -21.57 20.52 -2.22
CA ASP A 150 -22.77 20.27 -1.40
C ASP A 150 -23.57 19.08 -1.95
N GLU A 151 -23.78 19.01 -3.27
CA GLU A 151 -24.49 17.89 -3.91
C GLU A 151 -23.74 16.56 -3.75
N VAL A 152 -22.41 16.57 -3.87
CA VAL A 152 -21.60 15.37 -3.65
C VAL A 152 -21.64 14.95 -2.19
N LEU A 153 -21.46 15.89 -1.26
CA LEU A 153 -21.53 15.62 0.17
C LEU A 153 -22.91 15.05 0.57
N GLU A 154 -24.00 15.62 0.06
CA GLU A 154 -25.36 15.10 0.26
C GLU A 154 -25.55 13.69 -0.31
N THR A 155 -24.82 13.34 -1.37
CA THR A 155 -24.89 12.02 -1.99
C THR A 155 -24.14 10.95 -1.19
N VAL A 156 -22.95 11.29 -0.66
CA VAL A 156 -22.07 10.31 0.00
C VAL A 156 -22.28 10.22 1.51
N ALA A 157 -22.87 11.24 2.14
CA ALA A 157 -23.09 11.26 3.57
C ALA A 157 -24.38 10.55 3.99
N VAL A 158 -24.27 9.58 4.91
CA VAL A 158 -25.43 8.92 5.57
C VAL A 158 -26.06 9.88 6.59
N THR A 159 -25.23 10.68 7.24
CA THR A 159 -25.65 11.81 8.07
C THR A 159 -24.89 13.04 7.57
N PRO A 160 -25.45 13.86 6.65
CA PRO A 160 -24.80 15.10 6.25
C PRO A 160 -24.61 15.96 7.51
N GLY A 161 -23.37 16.29 7.84
CA GLY A 161 -22.97 16.83 9.15
C GLY A 161 -23.77 18.04 9.64
N HIS A 162 -24.89 17.78 10.33
CA HIS A 162 -25.75 18.78 10.97
C HIS A 162 -26.03 18.46 12.44
N THR A 163 -25.23 17.59 13.07
CA THR A 163 -25.48 17.17 14.46
C THR A 163 -24.70 17.95 15.52
N ARG A 164 -23.71 18.79 15.13
CA ARG A 164 -22.93 19.65 16.06
C ARG A 164 -23.06 21.14 15.72
N PRO A 165 -23.24 22.05 16.70
CA PRO A 165 -23.12 23.49 16.49
C PRO A 165 -21.74 23.85 15.92
N GLY A 166 -21.68 24.61 14.82
CA GLY A 166 -20.43 25.05 14.19
C GLY A 166 -20.05 24.31 12.89
N SER A 167 -20.62 23.13 12.61
CA SER A 167 -20.23 22.32 11.44
C SER A 167 -20.44 23.04 10.10
N VAL A 168 -21.57 23.75 9.94
CA VAL A 168 -21.88 24.52 8.72
C VAL A 168 -20.89 25.67 8.53
N TYR A 169 -20.43 26.30 9.61
CA TYR A 169 -19.42 27.35 9.52
C TYR A 169 -18.09 26.75 9.03
N ASN A 170 -17.63 25.68 9.67
CA ASN A 170 -16.38 24.98 9.31
C ASN A 170 -16.41 24.45 7.88
N TRP A 171 -17.53 23.90 7.41
CA TRP A 171 -17.71 23.52 6.01
C TRP A 171 -17.55 24.70 5.05
N ASN A 172 -18.17 25.83 5.36
CA ASN A 172 -18.15 26.99 4.46
C ASN A 172 -16.77 27.65 4.36
N ILE A 173 -15.99 27.63 5.45
CA ILE A 173 -14.63 28.20 5.47
C ILE A 173 -13.57 27.21 4.97
N LEU A 174 -13.85 25.91 4.94
CA LEU A 174 -12.92 24.90 4.45
C LEU A 174 -12.56 25.19 2.97
N PRO A 175 -11.26 25.31 2.62
CA PRO A 175 -10.84 25.60 1.25
C PRO A 175 -11.31 24.56 0.23
N ASN A 176 -11.47 24.98 -1.02
CA ASN A 176 -12.00 24.14 -2.08
C ASN A 176 -11.06 22.99 -2.42
N GLU A 177 -9.75 23.21 -2.30
CA GLU A 177 -8.68 22.25 -2.52
C GLU A 177 -8.80 21.07 -1.55
N ILE A 178 -9.08 21.35 -0.27
CA ILE A 178 -9.32 20.32 0.74
C ILE A 178 -10.64 19.59 0.50
N LYS A 179 -11.71 20.33 0.17
CA LYS A 179 -13.00 19.71 -0.21
C LYS A 179 -12.84 18.76 -1.38
N THR A 180 -12.07 19.15 -2.41
CA THR A 180 -11.77 18.33 -3.57
C THR A 180 -10.98 17.08 -3.16
N LEU A 181 -9.86 17.23 -2.45
CA LEU A 181 -9.04 16.12 -1.97
C LEU A 181 -9.88 15.08 -1.23
N MET A 182 -10.57 15.52 -0.19
CA MET A 182 -11.39 14.66 0.66
C MET A 182 -12.52 13.97 -0.11
N LEU A 183 -13.33 14.72 -0.87
CA LEU A 183 -14.47 14.14 -1.58
C LEU A 183 -14.03 13.19 -2.70
N ARG A 184 -12.89 13.44 -3.37
CA ARG A 184 -12.33 12.50 -4.35
C ARG A 184 -11.95 11.16 -3.71
N VAL A 185 -11.35 11.18 -2.53
CA VAL A 185 -10.99 9.96 -1.80
C VAL A 185 -12.25 9.18 -1.39
N VAL A 186 -13.28 9.86 -0.90
CA VAL A 186 -14.57 9.25 -0.55
C VAL A 186 -15.23 8.60 -1.78
N VAL A 187 -15.33 9.34 -2.89
CA VAL A 187 -15.92 8.84 -4.15
C VAL A 187 -15.14 7.64 -4.68
N ALA A 188 -13.81 7.71 -4.65
CA ALA A 188 -12.95 6.61 -5.07
C ALA A 188 -13.14 5.36 -4.22
N ALA A 189 -13.29 5.50 -2.90
CA ALA A 189 -13.51 4.37 -2.00
C ALA A 189 -14.88 3.70 -2.22
N ILE A 190 -15.94 4.50 -2.45
CA ILE A 190 -17.28 3.98 -2.79
C ILE A 190 -17.22 3.16 -4.08
N GLU A 191 -16.57 3.69 -5.12
CA GLU A 191 -16.44 2.99 -6.40
C GLU A 191 -15.55 1.74 -6.25
N ALA A 192 -14.48 1.79 -5.44
CA ALA A 192 -13.54 0.70 -5.25
C ALA A 192 -14.09 -0.49 -4.44
N LYS A 193 -14.97 -0.21 -3.47
CA LYS A 193 -15.48 -1.17 -2.48
C LYS A 193 -15.98 -2.49 -3.10
N PRO A 194 -16.82 -2.51 -4.16
CA PRO A 194 -17.34 -3.76 -4.70
C PRO A 194 -16.26 -4.74 -5.17
N TRP A 195 -15.16 -4.26 -5.77
CA TRP A 195 -14.07 -5.15 -6.19
C TRP A 195 -13.31 -5.74 -5.00
N LEU A 196 -13.14 -4.98 -3.92
CA LEU A 196 -12.48 -5.47 -2.70
C LEU A 196 -13.33 -6.56 -2.03
N LEU A 197 -14.65 -6.35 -1.93
CA LEU A 197 -15.55 -7.35 -1.37
C LEU A 197 -15.59 -8.65 -2.18
N GLU A 198 -15.61 -8.54 -3.52
CA GLU A 198 -15.65 -9.70 -4.42
C GLU A 198 -14.37 -10.54 -4.38
N ALA A 199 -13.29 -10.02 -3.79
CA ALA A 199 -12.05 -10.75 -3.61
C ALA A 199 -12.14 -11.87 -2.56
N PHE A 200 -13.14 -11.83 -1.67
CA PHE A 200 -13.26 -12.76 -0.56
C PHE A 200 -14.43 -13.75 -0.76
N ASP A 201 -14.22 -15.03 -0.45
CA ASP A 201 -15.29 -16.03 -0.39
C ASP A 201 -16.12 -15.83 0.90
N HIS A 202 -17.23 -15.09 0.79
CA HIS A 202 -18.07 -14.72 1.95
C HIS A 202 -18.69 -15.93 2.62
N ASP A 203 -19.12 -16.95 1.87
CA ASP A 203 -19.71 -18.16 2.45
C ASP A 203 -18.68 -18.93 3.28
N PHE A 204 -17.43 -18.98 2.80
CA PHE A 204 -16.32 -19.55 3.56
C PHE A 204 -16.05 -18.79 4.86
N LEU A 205 -15.98 -17.45 4.82
CA LEU A 205 -15.74 -16.64 6.02
C LEU A 205 -16.90 -16.74 7.02
N LYS A 206 -18.15 -16.62 6.57
CA LYS A 206 -19.36 -16.82 7.40
C LYS A 206 -19.37 -18.18 8.09
N ALA A 207 -19.05 -19.24 7.34
CA ALA A 207 -18.99 -20.59 7.89
C ALA A 207 -17.85 -20.77 8.91
N TYR A 208 -16.71 -20.10 8.71
CA TYR A 208 -15.58 -20.18 9.65
C TYR A 208 -15.83 -19.41 10.94
N PHE A 209 -16.37 -18.19 10.85
CA PHE A 209 -16.65 -17.32 12.00
C PHE A 209 -18.02 -17.56 12.64
N GLU A 210 -18.80 -18.53 12.12
CA GLU A 210 -20.14 -18.88 12.62
C GLU A 210 -21.11 -17.68 12.66
N THR A 211 -21.09 -16.86 11.60
CA THR A 211 -21.93 -15.66 11.45
C THR A 211 -22.75 -15.70 10.16
N ASP A 212 -23.90 -15.03 10.15
CA ASP A 212 -24.71 -14.82 8.94
C ASP A 212 -24.29 -13.54 8.18
N ASP A 213 -23.60 -12.62 8.87
CA ASP A 213 -23.16 -11.32 8.36
C ASP A 213 -21.62 -11.19 8.47
N ILE A 214 -20.98 -10.83 7.36
CA ILE A 214 -19.53 -10.61 7.33
C ILE A 214 -19.13 -9.32 8.05
N GLY A 215 -20.05 -8.38 8.22
CA GLY A 215 -19.84 -7.15 9.00
C GLY A 215 -19.67 -7.42 10.50
N ASP A 216 -20.13 -8.57 11.00
CA ASP A 216 -19.97 -8.97 12.41
C ASP A 216 -18.57 -9.51 12.73
N ILE A 217 -17.73 -9.76 11.71
CA ILE A 217 -16.37 -10.27 11.89
C ILE A 217 -15.46 -9.09 12.27
N THR A 218 -14.88 -9.13 13.47
CA THR A 218 -14.03 -8.04 13.95
C THR A 218 -12.66 -8.03 13.28
N MET A 219 -11.99 -6.87 13.32
CA MET A 219 -10.63 -6.73 12.79
C MET A 219 -9.63 -7.64 13.50
N GLN A 220 -9.79 -7.80 14.82
CA GLN A 220 -9.00 -8.74 15.60
C GLN A 220 -9.21 -10.18 15.12
N GLN A 221 -10.45 -10.60 14.88
CA GLN A 221 -10.75 -11.94 14.37
C GLN A 221 -10.13 -12.19 13.00
N LEU A 222 -10.19 -11.21 12.10
CA LEU A 222 -9.56 -11.27 10.77
C LEU A 222 -8.03 -11.35 10.89
N TYR A 223 -7.42 -10.55 11.76
CA TYR A 223 -5.98 -10.58 12.01
C TYR A 223 -5.53 -11.92 12.57
N GLU A 224 -6.19 -12.41 13.64
CA GLU A 224 -5.87 -13.71 14.25
C GLU A 224 -6.00 -14.85 13.23
N PHE A 225 -7.05 -14.81 12.40
CA PHE A 225 -7.24 -15.78 11.33
C PHE A 225 -6.11 -15.78 10.29
N ALA A 226 -5.72 -14.60 9.80
CA ALA A 226 -4.70 -14.47 8.76
C ALA A 226 -3.27 -14.69 9.27
N SER A 227 -2.98 -14.26 10.50
CA SER A 227 -1.66 -14.39 11.12
C SER A 227 -1.41 -15.75 11.75
N ALA A 228 -2.45 -16.55 12.02
CA ALA A 228 -2.31 -17.87 12.66
C ALA A 228 -1.22 -18.80 12.09
N PRO A 229 -0.92 -18.84 10.77
CA PRO A 229 0.18 -19.64 10.24
C PRO A 229 1.59 -19.19 10.68
N TRP A 230 1.72 -17.96 11.18
CA TRP A 230 2.97 -17.28 11.49
C TRP A 230 3.18 -17.03 12.99
N GLN A 231 2.16 -17.33 13.80
CA GLN A 231 2.26 -17.24 15.26
C GLN A 231 2.97 -18.47 15.84
N ASP A 232 3.97 -18.25 16.68
CA ASP A 232 4.67 -19.30 17.44
C ASP A 232 3.83 -19.75 18.65
N ASN A 233 2.72 -20.44 18.38
CA ASN A 233 1.73 -20.82 19.39
C ASN A 233 2.07 -22.12 20.14
N ASP A 234 3.24 -22.23 20.77
CA ASP A 234 3.61 -23.31 21.72
C ASP A 234 3.17 -24.75 21.33
N GLY A 235 3.15 -25.08 20.02
CA GLY A 235 2.73 -26.39 19.51
C GLY A 235 1.23 -26.60 19.32
N GLN A 236 0.40 -25.55 19.38
CA GLN A 236 -1.00 -25.60 18.95
C GLN A 236 -1.09 -25.81 17.44
N PRO A 237 -2.08 -26.59 16.94
CA PRO A 237 -2.26 -26.77 15.52
C PRO A 237 -2.76 -25.47 14.87
N VAL A 238 -2.06 -25.02 13.82
CA VAL A 238 -2.52 -23.94 12.96
C VAL A 238 -3.88 -24.31 12.35
N PRO A 239 -4.89 -23.42 12.38
CA PRO A 239 -6.17 -23.66 11.73
C PRO A 239 -5.94 -23.96 10.24
N ARG A 240 -6.39 -25.13 9.80
CA ARG A 240 -6.27 -25.54 8.39
C ARG A 240 -6.94 -24.52 7.47
N GLN A 241 -8.03 -23.93 7.92
CA GLN A 241 -8.82 -22.95 7.19
C GLN A 241 -8.02 -21.69 6.86
N SER A 242 -7.08 -21.26 7.72
CA SER A 242 -6.19 -20.13 7.41
C SER A 242 -5.32 -20.39 6.17
N PHE A 243 -4.90 -21.64 5.93
CA PHE A 243 -4.22 -22.01 4.69
C PHE A 243 -5.19 -22.15 3.51
N GLU A 244 -6.41 -22.66 3.75
CA GLU A 244 -7.43 -22.77 2.70
C GLU A 244 -7.89 -21.39 2.21
N ALA A 245 -7.80 -20.35 3.06
CA ALA A 245 -8.09 -18.96 2.71
C ALA A 245 -7.30 -18.47 1.49
N LEU A 246 -6.06 -18.92 1.30
CA LEU A 246 -5.24 -18.59 0.14
C LEU A 246 -5.89 -19.02 -1.19
N ASP A 247 -6.64 -20.13 -1.18
CA ASP A 247 -7.39 -20.62 -2.33
C ASP A 247 -8.76 -19.92 -2.47
N LYS A 248 -9.16 -19.15 -1.47
CA LYS A 248 -10.46 -18.46 -1.34
C LYS A 248 -10.38 -16.94 -1.50
N PHE A 249 -9.17 -16.42 -1.70
CA PHE A 249 -8.90 -15.01 -1.96
C PHE A 249 -8.58 -14.79 -3.45
N ASP A 250 -9.45 -14.10 -4.18
CA ASP A 250 -9.18 -13.69 -5.56
C ASP A 250 -8.40 -12.38 -5.59
N MET A 251 -7.08 -12.53 -5.53
CA MET A 251 -6.14 -11.42 -5.57
C MET A 251 -6.27 -10.53 -6.83
N ARG A 252 -6.90 -10.99 -7.91
CA ARG A 252 -7.11 -10.16 -9.12
C ARG A 252 -8.23 -9.14 -8.90
N TYR A 253 -9.29 -9.52 -8.21
CA TYR A 253 -10.34 -8.58 -7.78
C TYR A 253 -9.75 -7.58 -6.80
N PHE A 254 -9.02 -8.07 -5.80
CA PHE A 254 -8.38 -7.20 -4.80
C PHE A 254 -7.39 -6.22 -5.41
N ALA A 255 -6.51 -6.70 -6.30
CA ALA A 255 -5.58 -5.87 -7.04
C ALA A 255 -6.32 -4.84 -7.91
N THR A 256 -7.46 -5.19 -8.51
CA THR A 256 -8.24 -4.22 -9.31
C THR A 256 -8.77 -3.08 -8.44
N GLY A 257 -9.43 -3.41 -7.32
CA GLY A 257 -9.95 -2.40 -6.38
C GLY A 257 -8.84 -1.55 -5.78
N SER A 258 -7.73 -2.18 -5.35
CA SER A 258 -6.57 -1.46 -4.79
C SER A 258 -5.93 -0.50 -5.79
N ASN A 259 -5.72 -0.95 -7.02
CA ASN A 259 -5.13 -0.11 -8.06
C ASN A 259 -6.07 1.01 -8.52
N TYR A 260 -7.38 0.77 -8.58
CA TYR A 260 -8.35 1.82 -8.87
C TYR A 260 -8.28 2.90 -7.78
N PHE A 261 -8.44 2.50 -6.52
CA PHE A 261 -8.49 3.41 -5.38
C PHE A 261 -7.20 4.24 -5.28
N LEU A 262 -6.04 3.59 -5.21
CA LEU A 262 -4.76 4.29 -5.03
C LEU A 262 -4.42 5.22 -6.19
N ARG A 263 -4.84 4.92 -7.42
CA ARG A 263 -4.66 5.85 -8.56
C ARG A 263 -5.49 7.12 -8.38
N GLN A 264 -6.73 7.00 -7.90
CA GLN A 264 -7.57 8.16 -7.63
C GLN A 264 -7.03 8.98 -6.45
N VAL A 265 -6.56 8.33 -5.38
CA VAL A 265 -5.92 9.02 -4.25
C VAL A 265 -4.65 9.73 -4.70
N HIS A 266 -3.76 9.06 -5.45
CA HIS A 266 -2.55 9.69 -6.00
C HIS A 266 -2.92 10.92 -6.85
N ALA A 267 -3.92 10.81 -7.69
CA ALA A 267 -4.36 11.93 -8.51
C ALA A 267 -4.98 13.08 -7.69
N ALA A 268 -5.74 12.77 -6.64
CA ALA A 268 -6.31 13.78 -5.73
C ALA A 268 -5.21 14.51 -4.95
N ILE A 269 -4.20 13.81 -4.44
CA ILE A 269 -3.03 14.41 -3.77
C ILE A 269 -2.25 15.29 -4.75
N ARG A 270 -2.03 14.84 -5.98
CA ARG A 270 -1.38 15.65 -7.02
C ARG A 270 -2.16 16.91 -7.36
N GLU A 271 -3.48 16.82 -7.49
CA GLU A 271 -4.34 17.98 -7.73
C GLU A 271 -4.29 18.97 -6.56
N TYR A 272 -4.30 18.47 -5.32
CA TYR A 272 -4.11 19.28 -4.12
C TYR A 272 -2.75 20.01 -4.13
N GLN A 273 -1.64 19.28 -4.32
CA GLN A 273 -0.28 19.85 -4.39
C GLN A 273 -0.18 20.97 -5.43
N LEU A 274 -0.73 20.76 -6.63
CA LEU A 274 -0.74 21.77 -7.68
C LEU A 274 -1.62 22.98 -7.34
N ALA A 275 -2.75 22.77 -6.66
CA ALA A 275 -3.66 23.84 -6.32
C ALA A 275 -3.10 24.76 -5.22
N ILE A 276 -2.43 24.19 -4.22
CA ILE A 276 -1.85 24.97 -3.10
C ILE A 276 -0.64 25.81 -3.51
N GLU A 277 0.13 25.39 -4.53
CA GLU A 277 1.19 26.21 -5.12
C GLU A 277 0.66 27.56 -5.65
N GLU A 278 -0.60 27.60 -6.07
CA GLU A 278 -1.26 28.81 -6.58
C GLU A 278 -2.06 29.55 -5.51
N SER A 279 -2.78 28.82 -4.64
CA SER A 279 -3.76 29.43 -3.74
C SER A 279 -3.22 29.76 -2.35
N ASN A 280 -2.15 29.09 -1.87
CA ASN A 280 -1.59 29.21 -0.52
C ASN A 280 -2.69 29.35 0.55
N PRO A 281 -3.50 28.30 0.74
CA PRO A 281 -4.68 28.34 1.58
C PRO A 281 -4.31 28.68 3.04
N ASP A 282 -5.19 29.46 3.68
CA ASP A 282 -5.08 29.83 5.09
C ASP A 282 -6.10 29.01 5.89
N TYR A 283 -5.60 28.22 6.84
CA TYR A 283 -6.40 27.32 7.67
C TYR A 283 -6.70 27.88 9.07
N THR A 284 -6.19 29.06 9.44
CA THR A 284 -6.16 29.53 10.84
C THR A 284 -7.53 29.64 11.52
N ASP A 285 -8.60 29.89 10.75
CA ASP A 285 -9.97 29.98 11.27
C ASP A 285 -10.73 28.64 11.24
N PHE A 286 -10.16 27.63 10.57
CA PHE A 286 -10.66 26.25 10.56
C PHE A 286 -10.16 25.51 11.81
N ASN A 287 -10.91 24.49 12.23
CA ASN A 287 -10.56 23.74 13.44
C ASN A 287 -10.92 22.27 13.28
N TYR A 288 -12.16 21.98 12.89
CA TYR A 288 -12.60 20.59 12.77
C TYR A 288 -13.86 20.46 11.91
N TYR A 289 -13.92 19.46 11.05
CA TYR A 289 -15.14 19.06 10.38
C TYR A 289 -15.28 17.54 10.36
N GLU A 290 -16.50 17.03 10.52
CA GLU A 290 -16.77 15.59 10.43
C GLU A 290 -18.12 15.29 9.79
N PHE A 291 -18.20 14.16 9.10
CA PHE A 291 -19.45 13.56 8.64
C PHE A 291 -19.32 12.05 8.54
N HIS A 292 -20.45 11.36 8.41
CA HIS A 292 -20.51 9.91 8.30
C HIS A 292 -20.92 9.48 6.90
N THR A 293 -20.21 8.49 6.37
CA THR A 293 -20.53 7.78 5.12
C THR A 293 -20.90 6.33 5.42
N GLU A 294 -21.30 5.56 4.41
CA GLU A 294 -21.47 4.11 4.55
C GLU A 294 -20.14 3.36 4.81
N LEU A 295 -19.01 3.99 4.51
CA LEU A 295 -17.67 3.43 4.71
C LEU A 295 -17.11 3.70 6.10
N GLY A 296 -17.69 4.65 6.84
CA GLY A 296 -17.16 5.13 8.11
C GLY A 296 -17.16 6.65 8.20
N ARG A 297 -16.59 7.16 9.28
CA ARG A 297 -16.43 8.58 9.56
C ARG A 297 -15.31 9.17 8.71
N VAL A 298 -15.57 10.37 8.20
CA VAL A 298 -14.57 11.24 7.58
C VAL A 298 -14.36 12.41 8.51
N ALA A 299 -13.11 12.69 8.88
CA ALA A 299 -12.75 13.84 9.71
C ALA A 299 -11.64 14.67 9.08
N ILE A 300 -11.74 15.98 9.29
CA ILE A 300 -10.75 16.96 8.90
C ILE A 300 -10.34 17.73 10.15
N PHE A 301 -9.06 17.66 10.49
CA PHE A 301 -8.46 18.36 11.63
C PHE A 301 -7.86 19.71 11.19
N GLY A 302 -7.50 20.55 12.15
CA GLY A 302 -7.02 21.91 11.89
C GLY A 302 -5.56 21.95 11.49
N ASP A 303 -4.93 23.12 11.60
CA ASP A 303 -3.47 23.30 11.48
C ASP A 303 -2.78 23.33 12.88
N GLY A 304 -3.40 22.69 13.86
CA GLY A 304 -2.97 22.75 15.25
C GLY A 304 -2.88 21.37 15.87
N SER A 305 -1.84 21.18 16.69
CA SER A 305 -1.56 19.89 17.33
C SER A 305 -2.74 19.26 18.08
N ASP A 306 -3.03 18.03 17.70
CA ASP A 306 -4.11 17.16 18.12
C ASP A 306 -3.58 15.80 18.61
N THR A 307 -4.46 15.03 19.25
CA THR A 307 -4.21 13.62 19.56
C THR A 307 -5.33 12.80 18.97
N ILE A 308 -4.97 11.99 17.98
CA ILE A 308 -5.90 11.23 17.16
C ILE A 308 -5.78 9.75 17.54
N ILE A 309 -6.91 9.18 17.95
CA ILE A 309 -6.96 7.81 18.45
C ILE A 309 -7.58 6.91 17.37
N GLY A 310 -6.79 5.98 16.85
CA GLY A 310 -7.21 4.84 16.06
C GLY A 310 -7.91 3.80 16.96
N ASP A 311 -9.17 4.06 17.27
CA ASP A 311 -10.08 3.17 18.00
C ASP A 311 -11.19 2.71 17.04
N GLU A 312 -11.38 1.39 16.92
CA GLU A 312 -12.39 0.79 16.05
C GLU A 312 -13.80 1.32 16.32
N SER A 313 -14.11 1.75 17.55
CA SER A 313 -15.41 2.32 17.93
C SER A 313 -15.65 3.73 17.38
N LEU A 314 -14.60 4.43 16.94
CA LEU A 314 -14.71 5.75 16.30
C LEU A 314 -14.99 5.64 14.80
N GLU A 315 -14.69 4.48 14.21
CA GLU A 315 -14.93 4.11 12.81
C GLU A 315 -14.38 5.13 11.80
N TYR A 316 -13.17 5.67 12.00
CA TYR A 316 -12.53 6.54 11.02
C TYR A 316 -12.14 5.76 9.76
N PHE A 317 -12.82 6.08 8.66
CA PHE A 317 -12.43 5.61 7.33
C PHE A 317 -11.37 6.53 6.72
N LEU A 318 -11.55 7.84 6.86
CA LEU A 318 -10.64 8.87 6.31
C LEU A 318 -10.40 9.96 7.33
N ILE A 319 -9.14 10.23 7.60
CA ILE A 319 -8.66 11.41 8.32
C ILE A 319 -7.87 12.26 7.31
N VAL A 320 -8.16 13.56 7.28
CA VAL A 320 -7.33 14.55 6.61
C VAL A 320 -6.87 15.53 7.68
N ASP A 321 -5.59 15.57 7.97
CA ASP A 321 -5.04 16.57 8.89
C ASP A 321 -4.42 17.72 8.09
N LEU A 322 -4.66 18.96 8.51
CA LEU A 322 -4.17 20.13 7.79
C LEU A 322 -2.84 20.63 8.32
N GLY A 323 -2.42 20.09 9.47
CA GLY A 323 -1.06 20.05 9.96
C GLY A 323 -0.96 20.36 11.44
N GLY A 324 0.27 20.57 11.91
CA GLY A 324 0.56 20.70 13.34
C GLY A 324 1.43 19.52 13.79
N ASP A 325 1.97 19.57 15.00
CA ASP A 325 2.73 18.42 15.52
C ASP A 325 1.76 17.47 16.25
N ASP A 326 1.28 16.44 15.58
CA ASP A 326 0.19 15.56 15.99
C ASP A 326 0.64 14.24 16.60
N ILE A 327 -0.26 13.60 17.35
CA ILE A 327 -0.04 12.26 17.93
C ILE A 327 -1.14 11.31 17.48
N TYR A 328 -0.79 10.36 16.63
CA TYR A 328 -1.64 9.27 16.18
C TYR A 328 -1.38 8.01 16.99
N THR A 329 -2.44 7.42 17.57
CA THR A 329 -2.30 6.24 18.45
C THR A 329 -3.20 5.08 18.07
N GLY A 330 -2.84 3.85 18.45
CA GLY A 330 -3.67 2.67 18.26
C GLY A 330 -3.69 2.15 16.82
N GLN A 331 -4.84 1.63 16.36
CA GLN A 331 -5.01 1.05 15.03
C GLN A 331 -5.28 2.12 13.96
N THR A 332 -4.35 3.07 13.82
CA THR A 332 -4.44 4.17 12.86
C THR A 332 -4.34 3.69 11.41
N ALA A 333 -5.21 4.22 10.54
CA ALA A 333 -5.25 3.92 9.10
C ALA A 333 -5.41 2.42 8.78
N VAL A 334 -6.24 1.70 9.55
CA VAL A 334 -6.52 0.28 9.33
C VAL A 334 -7.95 0.12 8.82
N PRO A 335 -8.24 -0.80 7.88
CA PRO A 335 -9.61 -1.13 7.50
C PRO A 335 -10.49 -1.39 8.73
N LEU A 336 -11.76 -0.96 8.68
CA LEU A 336 -12.66 -1.03 9.84
C LEU A 336 -13.36 -2.38 9.97
N SER A 337 -13.64 -3.02 8.84
CA SER A 337 -14.21 -4.37 8.76
C SER A 337 -14.09 -4.89 7.33
N LEU A 338 -14.54 -6.13 7.09
CA LEU A 338 -14.64 -6.65 5.72
C LEU A 338 -15.56 -5.79 4.84
N GLU A 339 -16.64 -5.23 5.40
CA GLU A 339 -17.59 -4.36 4.67
C GLU A 339 -17.14 -2.90 4.52
N LYS A 340 -16.21 -2.47 5.37
CA LYS A 340 -15.59 -1.15 5.38
C LYS A 340 -14.08 -1.31 5.17
N PRO A 341 -13.65 -1.71 3.95
CA PRO A 341 -12.32 -2.26 3.71
C PRO A 341 -11.24 -1.17 3.55
N PHE A 342 -11.38 -0.03 4.21
CA PHE A 342 -10.49 1.12 4.08
C PHE A 342 -10.22 1.76 5.44
N GLY A 343 -8.97 2.18 5.66
CA GLY A 343 -8.59 3.10 6.72
C GLY A 343 -7.45 3.97 6.20
N ILE A 344 -7.69 5.28 6.12
CA ILE A 344 -6.84 6.23 5.42
C ILE A 344 -6.54 7.43 6.30
N VAL A 345 -5.27 7.82 6.36
CA VAL A 345 -4.82 9.12 6.88
C VAL A 345 -4.12 9.84 5.74
N ILE A 346 -4.44 11.12 5.58
CA ILE A 346 -3.69 12.06 4.77
C ILE A 346 -3.29 13.20 5.71
N ASP A 347 -2.04 13.21 6.15
CA ASP A 347 -1.48 14.36 6.84
C ASP A 347 -0.84 15.30 5.82
N LEU A 348 -1.03 16.61 6.01
CA LEU A 348 -0.56 17.64 5.09
C LEU A 348 0.69 18.36 5.60
N GLY A 349 1.03 18.18 6.87
CA GLY A 349 2.38 18.40 7.35
C GLY A 349 2.47 18.70 8.84
N GLY A 350 3.61 18.42 9.44
CA GLY A 350 3.73 18.44 10.89
C GLY A 350 5.11 18.02 11.33
N ASN A 351 5.26 17.65 12.60
CA ASN A 351 6.30 16.71 13.00
C ASN A 351 5.60 15.75 13.95
N ASP A 352 5.11 14.67 13.36
CA ASP A 352 4.09 13.83 13.91
C ASP A 352 4.66 12.60 14.58
N THR A 353 3.87 12.07 15.50
CA THR A 353 4.17 10.80 16.15
C THR A 353 3.05 9.81 15.89
N TYR A 354 3.37 8.78 15.12
CA TYR A 354 2.52 7.62 14.86
C TYR A 354 2.95 6.46 15.76
N ASP A 355 2.25 6.25 16.88
CA ASP A 355 2.58 5.22 17.87
C ASP A 355 1.41 4.25 18.12
N SER A 356 1.52 3.04 17.58
CA SER A 356 0.49 2.02 17.81
C SER A 356 0.51 1.41 19.22
N GLY A 357 1.51 1.74 20.05
CA GLY A 357 1.77 1.04 21.30
C GLY A 357 1.94 -0.46 21.07
N ASP A 358 1.24 -1.25 21.89
CA ASP A 358 1.25 -2.72 21.82
C ASP A 358 0.20 -3.29 20.83
N GLU A 359 -0.55 -2.44 20.12
CA GLU A 359 -1.57 -2.89 19.17
C GLU A 359 -0.93 -3.59 17.96
N SER A 360 -1.55 -4.68 17.54
CA SER A 360 -1.19 -5.38 16.30
C SER A 360 -2.09 -4.96 15.15
N ALA A 361 -1.63 -5.17 13.92
CA ALA A 361 -2.39 -4.79 12.72
C ALA A 361 -2.71 -3.29 12.72
N ALA A 362 -1.69 -2.44 12.93
CA ALA A 362 -1.80 -0.99 13.10
C ALA A 362 -1.02 -0.22 12.02
N LEU A 363 -1.03 1.11 12.05
CA LEU A 363 -0.26 2.02 11.17
C LEU A 363 -0.26 1.59 9.69
N ALA A 364 -1.37 1.85 9.01
CA ALA A 364 -1.57 1.50 7.60
C ALA A 364 -1.50 -0.01 7.31
N CYS A 365 -1.84 -0.86 8.28
CA CYS A 365 -1.94 -2.29 8.02
C CYS A 365 -3.16 -2.61 7.13
N GLY A 366 -2.91 -3.13 5.93
CA GLY A 366 -3.94 -3.69 5.05
C GLY A 366 -4.44 -5.03 5.55
N ASN A 367 -5.29 -5.05 6.59
CA ASN A 367 -5.93 -6.26 7.11
C ASN A 367 -7.28 -6.49 6.41
N HIS A 368 -7.29 -7.39 5.41
CA HIS A 368 -8.44 -7.70 4.54
C HIS A 368 -9.04 -6.47 3.80
N GLY A 369 -8.23 -5.44 3.62
CA GLY A 369 -8.62 -4.17 3.02
C GLY A 369 -7.39 -3.31 2.70
N ILE A 370 -7.60 -2.02 2.51
CA ILE A 370 -6.56 -1.03 2.22
C ILE A 370 -6.33 -0.16 3.46
N GLY A 371 -5.17 -0.30 4.07
CA GLY A 371 -4.67 0.64 5.08
C GLY A 371 -3.64 1.55 4.44
N ALA A 372 -3.78 2.87 4.60
CA ALA A 372 -2.83 3.81 4.02
C ALA A 372 -2.61 5.08 4.87
N ILE A 373 -1.34 5.47 5.03
CA ILE A 373 -0.93 6.79 5.51
C ILE A 373 -0.23 7.51 4.35
N PHE A 374 -0.62 8.74 4.10
CA PHE A 374 0.04 9.67 3.19
C PHE A 374 0.47 10.86 4.01
N ASP A 375 1.77 10.97 4.27
CA ASP A 375 2.38 12.09 4.99
C ASP A 375 3.12 12.97 3.99
N LEU A 376 2.82 14.27 3.99
CA LEU A 376 3.27 15.16 2.93
C LEU A 376 4.50 15.99 3.30
N GLU A 377 4.74 16.27 4.58
CA GLU A 377 5.84 17.12 5.05
C GLU A 377 6.03 16.99 6.57
N GLY A 378 7.22 16.65 7.04
CA GLY A 378 7.49 16.69 8.47
C GLY A 378 8.62 15.77 8.89
N ASP A 379 9.28 16.04 10.02
CA ASP A 379 10.22 15.07 10.59
C ASP A 379 9.48 14.12 11.52
N ASP A 380 9.07 12.95 11.02
CA ASP A 380 8.06 12.11 11.68
C ASP A 380 8.63 10.85 12.36
N VAL A 381 7.86 10.32 13.32
CA VAL A 381 8.20 9.09 14.04
C VAL A 381 7.09 8.06 13.94
N TYR A 382 7.41 6.93 13.31
CA TYR A 382 6.53 5.78 13.18
C TYR A 382 7.00 4.63 14.08
N THR A 383 6.21 4.28 15.09
CA THR A 383 6.51 3.20 16.03
C THR A 383 5.40 2.17 16.05
N CYS A 384 5.73 0.92 15.75
CA CYS A 384 4.81 -0.20 15.87
C CYS A 384 5.48 -1.46 16.42
N HIS A 385 4.84 -2.13 17.36
CA HIS A 385 5.35 -3.40 17.86
C HIS A 385 5.27 -4.51 16.79
N GLU A 386 4.07 -4.83 16.28
CA GLU A 386 3.85 -5.98 15.41
C GLU A 386 2.81 -5.72 14.32
N SER A 387 3.04 -6.24 13.11
CA SER A 387 2.04 -6.23 12.04
C SER A 387 1.58 -4.81 11.67
N GLY A 388 2.46 -3.81 11.70
CA GLY A 388 2.14 -2.43 11.31
C GLY A 388 3.04 -1.85 10.23
N ILE A 389 3.22 -0.53 10.20
CA ILE A 389 3.94 0.26 9.18
C ILE A 389 3.82 -0.38 7.79
N ALA A 390 2.70 -0.14 7.13
CA ALA A 390 2.41 -0.66 5.79
C ALA A 390 2.39 -2.21 5.67
N CYS A 391 2.14 -2.94 6.76
CA CYS A 391 1.94 -4.39 6.69
C CYS A 391 0.67 -4.76 5.91
N ALA A 392 0.60 -5.97 5.34
CA ALA A 392 -0.60 -6.47 4.71
C ALA A 392 -0.93 -7.92 5.10
N TRP A 393 -2.19 -8.15 5.47
CA TRP A 393 -2.79 -9.45 5.72
C TRP A 393 -4.01 -9.59 4.81
N PHE A 394 -3.87 -10.32 3.69
CA PHE A 394 -4.91 -10.39 2.65
C PHE A 394 -5.35 -9.00 2.13
N GLY A 395 -4.41 -8.06 2.05
CA GLY A 395 -4.75 -6.65 1.79
C GLY A 395 -3.66 -5.82 1.11
N THR A 396 -3.84 -4.50 1.15
CA THR A 396 -2.84 -3.50 0.73
C THR A 396 -2.50 -2.61 1.92
N GLY A 397 -1.25 -2.63 2.38
CA GLY A 397 -0.73 -1.71 3.38
C GLY A 397 0.23 -0.72 2.72
N LEU A 398 0.08 0.57 3.02
CA LEU A 398 0.87 1.61 2.37
C LEU A 398 1.20 2.76 3.34
N VAL A 399 2.48 3.08 3.49
CA VAL A 399 2.90 4.36 4.06
C VAL A 399 3.64 5.08 2.95
N VAL A 400 3.22 6.29 2.62
CA VAL A 400 3.91 7.16 1.66
C VAL A 400 4.32 8.42 2.40
N ASP A 401 5.61 8.58 2.58
CA ASP A 401 6.21 9.79 3.11
C ASP A 401 6.81 10.59 1.96
N TYR A 402 6.41 11.87 1.84
CA TYR A 402 6.89 12.73 0.76
C TYR A 402 8.16 13.48 1.11
N SER A 403 8.35 13.91 2.35
CA SER A 403 9.53 14.69 2.74
C SER A 403 9.68 14.89 4.24
N GLY A 404 10.93 14.79 4.69
CA GLY A 404 11.37 15.11 6.05
C GLY A 404 12.48 14.17 6.47
N ASP A 405 13.02 14.29 7.68
CA ASP A 405 13.97 13.32 8.22
C ASP A 405 13.26 12.37 9.21
N ASP A 406 12.86 11.19 8.74
CA ASP A 406 11.96 10.30 9.46
C ASP A 406 12.64 9.16 10.24
N ARG A 407 11.88 8.58 11.16
CA ARG A 407 12.25 7.37 11.89
C ARG A 407 11.17 6.30 11.87
N TYR A 408 11.54 5.08 11.45
CA TYR A 408 10.64 3.94 11.36
C TYR A 408 11.08 2.79 12.28
N GLU A 409 10.40 2.61 13.41
CA GLU A 409 10.72 1.60 14.41
C GLU A 409 9.70 0.47 14.46
N SER A 410 10.18 -0.77 14.29
CA SER A 410 9.32 -1.94 14.45
C SER A 410 10.01 -3.20 14.92
N HIS A 411 9.25 -4.15 15.47
CA HIS A 411 9.80 -5.42 15.95
C HIS A 411 9.58 -6.58 14.96
N ILE A 412 8.35 -6.87 14.53
CA ILE A 412 8.07 -7.98 13.60
C ILE A 412 6.90 -7.68 12.65
N TRP A 413 6.89 -8.30 11.47
CA TRP A 413 5.81 -8.19 10.49
C TRP A 413 5.46 -6.74 10.13
N SER A 414 6.43 -5.86 9.97
CA SER A 414 6.20 -4.44 9.72
C SER A 414 7.01 -3.96 8.51
N GLN A 415 6.99 -2.65 8.24
CA GLN A 415 7.74 -1.97 7.17
C GLN A 415 7.55 -2.66 5.80
N GLY A 416 6.29 -2.78 5.38
CA GLY A 416 5.93 -3.37 4.09
C GLY A 416 5.91 -4.91 4.05
N ALA A 417 5.93 -5.58 5.20
CA ALA A 417 5.71 -7.04 5.26
C ALA A 417 4.31 -7.42 4.74
N ALA A 418 4.19 -8.56 4.05
CA ALA A 418 2.90 -8.96 3.48
C ALA A 418 2.67 -10.47 3.47
N HIS A 419 1.45 -10.87 3.81
CA HIS A 419 0.90 -12.19 3.59
C HIS A 419 -0.33 -12.09 2.69
N ALA A 420 -0.26 -12.69 1.51
CA ALA A 420 -1.35 -12.67 0.51
C ALA A 420 -1.82 -11.26 0.14
N GLY A 421 -0.89 -10.33 -0.09
CA GLY A 421 -1.21 -8.93 -0.37
C GLY A 421 0.03 -8.13 -0.74
N VAL A 422 -0.06 -6.81 -0.69
CA VAL A 422 1.05 -5.88 -0.94
C VAL A 422 1.23 -4.96 0.26
N GLY A 423 2.42 -4.97 0.84
CA GLY A 423 2.87 -3.96 1.81
C GLY A 423 3.96 -3.10 1.16
N ALA A 424 3.92 -1.79 1.36
CA ALA A 424 4.94 -0.88 0.86
C ALA A 424 5.11 0.33 1.78
N LEU A 425 6.32 0.52 2.28
CA LEU A 425 6.80 1.80 2.80
C LEU A 425 7.51 2.52 1.65
N ILE A 426 7.02 3.69 1.27
CA ILE A 426 7.53 4.50 0.18
C ILE A 426 7.94 5.84 0.76
N ASP A 427 9.25 6.00 0.90
CA ASP A 427 9.89 7.21 1.37
C ASP A 427 10.53 7.91 0.16
N LEU A 428 10.19 9.18 -0.06
CA LEU A 428 10.53 9.91 -1.27
C LEU A 428 11.72 10.85 -1.10
N SER A 429 11.90 11.49 0.05
CA SER A 429 13.02 12.38 0.33
C SER A 429 13.24 12.59 1.82
N GLY A 430 14.49 12.67 2.23
CA GLY A 430 14.85 12.68 3.64
C GLY A 430 16.21 12.02 3.88
N ASP A 431 16.75 12.18 5.10
CA ASP A 431 17.84 11.38 5.63
C ASP A 431 17.33 10.43 6.75
N ASP A 432 16.64 9.36 6.36
CA ASP A 432 15.79 8.53 7.25
C ASP A 432 16.53 7.31 7.84
N TYR A 433 16.09 6.82 9.02
CA TYR A 433 16.80 5.73 9.73
C TYR A 433 15.96 4.74 10.57
#